data_AF-A0A518FWB4-F1
#
_entry.id   AF-A0A518FWB4-F1
#
_cell.length_a   1.000
_cell.length_b   1.000
_cell.length_c   1.000
_cell.angle_alpha   90.00
_cell.angle_beta   90.00
_cell.angle_gamma   90.00
#
_symmetry.space_group_name_H-M   'P 1'
#
loop_
_entity.id
_entity.type
_entity.pdbx_description
1 polymer ?
#
loop_
_entity_poly.entity_id
_entity_poly.type
_entity_poly.pdbx_seq_one_letter_code
_entity_poly.pdbx_strand_id
1 'polypeptide(L)'
;MTYPQIEDRSKILMEKVTKMTSQGLRNAKTVEAKYFLGYAGYSSIFVKGKEEYLDKAIFPSPQWMHSHFQPLIDELGVEMLDMLPGDRFDFSELQQSLWAKYSKDASIKNCTIDYYKQYDIIEQCDTYHLTESLDEPEMIEKLEGFLSGFNDFVLRYLERKEFEKTIVGKVFTVEVEGMDITRSVKIGEGLIETDDYNKKMRVTPEVMTAILNKQILFENTSTGYEANFFREPLETYNRDFIVYLTMYSYVYKKSKDRATSAA
;
A
#
# COMPACT_ATOMS: atom_id res chain seq x y z
N MET A 1 4.87 -2.64 -0.27
CA MET A 1 4.48 -3.76 0.60
C MET A 1 5.70 -4.43 1.16
N THR A 2 5.74 -4.52 2.47
CA THR A 2 6.71 -5.23 3.29
C THR A 2 6.33 -6.70 3.35
N TYR A 3 6.87 -7.50 2.43
CA TYR A 3 6.87 -8.96 2.58
C TYR A 3 8.24 -9.41 3.06
N PRO A 4 8.45 -9.66 4.36
CA PRO A 4 9.76 -10.08 4.86
C PRO A 4 10.26 -11.38 4.25
N GLN A 5 9.35 -12.25 3.84
CA GLN A 5 9.62 -13.54 3.20
C GLN A 5 10.24 -13.40 1.78
N ILE A 6 10.27 -12.19 1.22
CA ILE A 6 10.82 -11.92 -0.10
C ILE A 6 12.23 -11.34 0.09
N GLU A 7 13.24 -12.11 -0.29
CA GLU A 7 14.65 -11.72 -0.18
C GLU A 7 14.99 -10.53 -1.10
N ASP A 8 14.65 -10.62 -2.39
CA ASP A 8 14.90 -9.55 -3.38
C ASP A 8 13.65 -8.70 -3.63
N ARG A 9 13.32 -7.85 -2.65
CA ARG A 9 12.16 -6.96 -2.72
C ARG A 9 12.25 -5.98 -3.88
N SER A 10 13.46 -5.48 -4.18
CA SER A 10 13.70 -4.51 -5.25
C SER A 10 13.38 -5.11 -6.61
N LYS A 11 13.79 -6.35 -6.87
CA LYS A 11 13.43 -7.06 -8.10
C LYS A 11 11.93 -7.23 -8.25
N ILE A 12 11.22 -7.68 -7.21
CA ILE A 12 9.77 -7.86 -7.28
C ILE A 12 9.04 -6.52 -7.48
N LEU A 13 9.51 -5.45 -6.84
CA LEU A 13 8.97 -4.11 -7.05
C LEU A 13 9.20 -3.65 -8.49
N MET A 14 10.40 -3.86 -9.05
CA MET A 14 10.70 -3.55 -10.44
C MET A 14 9.83 -4.37 -11.40
N GLU A 15 9.66 -5.67 -11.17
CA GLU A 15 8.76 -6.51 -11.98
C GLU A 15 7.31 -6.02 -11.94
N LYS A 16 6.85 -5.56 -10.78
CA LYS A 16 5.51 -4.97 -10.63
C LYS A 16 5.39 -3.68 -11.43
N VAL A 17 6.35 -2.76 -11.31
CA VAL A 17 6.40 -1.53 -12.11
C VAL A 17 6.41 -1.89 -13.60
N THR A 18 7.22 -2.86 -14.02
CA THR A 18 7.28 -3.30 -15.40
C THR A 18 5.97 -3.83 -15.93
N LYS A 19 5.30 -4.70 -15.16
CA LYS A 19 3.97 -5.22 -15.53
C LYS A 19 2.92 -4.09 -15.60
N MET A 20 2.92 -3.18 -14.62
CA MET A 20 1.99 -2.04 -14.60
C MET A 20 2.18 -1.10 -15.79
N THR A 21 3.42 -0.70 -16.08
CA THR A 21 3.72 0.18 -17.21
C THR A 21 3.41 -0.51 -18.55
N SER A 22 3.76 -1.80 -18.69
CA SER A 22 3.43 -2.58 -19.90
C SER A 22 1.93 -2.63 -20.14
N GLN A 23 1.14 -2.89 -19.10
CA GLN A 23 -0.31 -2.89 -19.19
C GLN A 23 -0.86 -1.50 -19.48
N GLY A 24 -0.28 -0.46 -18.87
CA GLY A 24 -0.63 0.94 -19.13
C GLY A 24 -0.45 1.34 -20.59
N LEU A 25 0.67 0.96 -21.21
CA LEU A 25 0.93 1.18 -22.63
C LEU A 25 -0.08 0.45 -23.53
N ARG A 26 -0.39 -0.82 -23.23
CA ARG A 26 -1.42 -1.59 -23.97
C ARG A 26 -2.81 -0.97 -23.83
N ASN A 27 -3.13 -0.45 -22.64
CA ASN A 27 -4.38 0.27 -22.42
C ASN A 27 -4.42 1.59 -23.21
N ALA A 28 -3.32 2.35 -23.24
CA ALA A 28 -3.19 3.57 -24.04
C ALA A 28 -3.48 3.30 -25.51
N LYS A 29 -2.90 2.22 -26.07
CA LYS A 29 -3.22 1.77 -27.43
C LYS A 29 -4.70 1.45 -27.61
N THR A 30 -5.30 0.75 -26.65
CA THR A 30 -6.71 0.33 -26.71
C THR A 30 -7.67 1.52 -26.72
N VAL A 31 -7.33 2.60 -26.03
CA VAL A 31 -8.13 3.85 -25.99
C VAL A 31 -7.66 4.89 -27.02
N GLU A 32 -6.80 4.48 -27.96
CA GLU A 32 -6.24 5.33 -29.01
C GLU A 32 -5.50 6.59 -28.48
N ALA A 33 -4.98 6.51 -27.26
CA ALA A 33 -4.15 7.57 -26.72
C ALA A 33 -2.81 7.59 -27.45
N LYS A 34 -2.51 8.72 -28.09
CA LYS A 34 -1.20 8.96 -28.74
C LYS A 34 -0.06 9.02 -27.74
N TYR A 35 -0.32 9.58 -26.56
CA TYR A 35 0.68 9.86 -25.54
C TYR A 35 0.44 9.05 -24.27
N PHE A 36 1.51 8.55 -23.67
CA PHE A 36 1.52 7.88 -22.38
C PHE A 36 2.43 8.64 -21.42
N LEU A 37 1.88 9.09 -20.30
CA LEU A 37 2.67 9.72 -19.26
C LEU A 37 3.29 8.63 -18.38
N GLY A 38 4.60 8.46 -18.45
CA GLY A 38 5.35 7.48 -17.66
C GLY A 38 5.38 7.75 -16.16
N TYR A 39 4.80 8.86 -15.68
CA TYR A 39 4.90 9.28 -14.28
C TYR A 39 4.28 8.25 -13.32
N ALA A 40 5.13 7.37 -12.79
CA ALA A 40 4.78 6.41 -11.76
C ALA A 40 5.47 6.83 -10.45
N GLY A 41 4.69 7.45 -9.58
CA GLY A 41 4.90 7.62 -8.13
C GLY A 41 6.33 7.53 -7.61
N TYR A 42 7.07 8.63 -7.69
CA TYR A 42 8.31 8.86 -6.96
C TYR A 42 8.00 9.11 -5.47
N SER A 43 7.50 8.10 -4.75
CA SER A 43 7.21 8.23 -3.33
C SER A 43 8.23 7.44 -2.52
N SER A 44 9.11 8.17 -1.83
CA SER A 44 9.78 7.62 -0.66
C SER A 44 8.83 7.72 0.54
N ILE A 45 8.89 6.74 1.42
CA ILE A 45 8.04 6.65 2.61
C ILE A 45 8.88 6.94 3.85
N PHE A 46 8.32 7.68 4.79
CA PHE A 46 8.91 7.93 6.09
C PHE A 46 8.14 7.12 7.13
N VAL A 47 8.81 6.15 7.74
CA VAL A 47 8.22 5.28 8.78
C VAL A 47 9.17 5.30 9.95
N LYS A 48 8.68 5.74 11.12
CA LYS A 48 9.47 5.80 12.35
C LYS A 48 10.08 4.44 12.67
N GLY A 49 11.40 4.40 12.90
CA GLY A 49 12.13 3.18 13.25
C GLY A 49 12.31 2.19 12.10
N LYS A 50 12.02 2.60 10.86
CA LYS A 50 12.26 1.82 9.63
C LYS A 50 12.91 2.66 8.55
N GLU A 51 13.92 3.43 8.92
CA GLU A 51 14.61 4.37 8.05
C GLU A 51 15.21 3.69 6.82
N GLU A 52 15.54 2.40 6.89
CA GLU A 52 16.06 1.61 5.78
C GLU A 52 15.06 1.44 4.62
N TYR A 53 13.78 1.80 4.82
CA TYR A 53 12.79 1.79 3.74
C TYR A 53 13.06 2.89 2.70
N LEU A 54 13.71 3.98 3.09
CA LEU A 54 14.15 5.04 2.16
C LEU A 54 15.17 4.52 1.14
N ASP A 55 16.05 3.61 1.57
CA ASP A 55 17.10 3.03 0.74
C ASP A 55 16.56 1.92 -0.18
N LYS A 56 15.50 1.24 0.26
CA LYS A 56 14.83 0.18 -0.51
C LYS A 56 13.85 0.70 -1.56
N ALA A 57 13.54 2.00 -1.56
CA ALA A 57 12.67 2.61 -2.55
C ALA A 57 13.35 2.63 -3.94
N ILE A 58 12.72 1.99 -4.92
CA ILE A 58 13.14 2.06 -6.33
C ILE A 58 12.78 3.42 -6.92
N PHE A 59 13.66 3.95 -7.78
CA PHE A 59 13.47 5.24 -8.44
C PHE A 59 13.77 5.11 -9.94
N PRO A 60 12.91 4.42 -10.71
CA PRO A 60 13.10 4.30 -12.15
C PRO A 60 13.00 5.68 -12.81
N SER A 61 14.10 6.16 -13.40
CA SER A 61 14.09 7.44 -14.09
C SER A 61 13.19 7.39 -15.32
N PRO A 62 12.64 8.52 -15.78
CA PRO A 62 11.93 8.58 -17.05
C PRO A 62 12.76 8.01 -18.22
N GLN A 63 14.07 8.29 -18.26
CA GLN A 63 14.96 7.76 -19.29
C GLN A 63 15.11 6.24 -19.20
N TRP A 64 15.19 5.68 -17.99
CA TRP A 64 15.18 4.23 -17.80
C TRP A 64 13.88 3.63 -18.32
N MET A 65 12.73 4.23 -18.01
CA MET A 65 11.43 3.74 -18.49
C MET A 65 11.36 3.78 -20.01
N HIS A 66 11.67 4.92 -20.62
CA HIS A 66 11.66 5.05 -22.08
C HIS A 66 12.55 3.99 -22.75
N SER A 67 13.79 3.84 -22.26
CA SER A 67 14.74 2.86 -22.81
C SER A 67 14.29 1.41 -22.60
N HIS A 68 13.74 1.10 -21.43
CA HIS A 68 13.29 -0.25 -21.07
C HIS A 68 12.04 -0.67 -21.85
N PHE A 69 11.13 0.26 -22.12
CA PHE A 69 9.87 -0.01 -22.83
C PHE A 69 9.92 0.33 -24.33
N GLN A 70 11.05 0.81 -24.86
CA GLN A 70 11.18 1.20 -26.28
C GLN A 70 10.62 0.15 -27.26
N PRO A 71 10.95 -1.16 -27.14
CA PRO A 71 10.43 -2.14 -28.08
C PRO A 71 8.89 -2.24 -28.07
N LEU A 72 8.28 -2.09 -26.89
CA LEU A 72 6.82 -2.14 -26.71
C LEU A 72 6.17 -0.83 -27.17
N ILE A 73 6.83 0.31 -26.94
CA ILE A 73 6.42 1.62 -27.45
C ILE A 73 6.33 1.59 -28.98
N ASP A 74 7.37 1.07 -29.64
CA ASP A 74 7.44 0.94 -31.09
C ASP A 74 6.37 -0.02 -31.63
N GLU A 75 6.18 -1.17 -30.97
CA GLU A 75 5.14 -2.16 -31.31
C GLU A 75 3.74 -1.55 -31.27
N LEU A 76 3.44 -0.77 -30.22
CA LEU A 76 2.10 -0.24 -29.98
C LEU A 76 1.84 1.09 -30.73
N GLY A 77 2.90 1.83 -31.08
CA GLY A 77 2.80 3.17 -31.66
C GLY A 77 2.26 4.19 -30.65
N VAL A 78 2.66 4.07 -29.38
CA VAL A 78 2.28 4.99 -28.29
C VAL A 78 3.52 5.75 -27.83
N GLU A 79 3.47 7.09 -27.83
CA GLU A 79 4.62 7.92 -27.44
C GLU A 79 4.68 8.08 -25.92
N MET A 80 5.75 7.61 -25.28
CA MET A 80 5.97 7.82 -23.85
C MET A 80 6.61 9.20 -23.61
N LEU A 81 5.91 10.08 -22.90
CA LEU A 81 6.41 11.41 -22.57
C LEU A 81 7.44 11.36 -21.43
N ASP A 82 8.63 11.89 -21.66
CA ASP A 82 9.68 12.11 -20.65
C ASP A 82 9.46 13.45 -19.93
N MET A 83 8.45 13.51 -19.05
CA MET A 83 8.12 14.71 -18.29
C MET A 83 8.70 14.69 -16.88
N LEU A 84 9.32 15.80 -16.49
CA LEU A 84 9.74 16.13 -15.12
C LEU A 84 8.85 17.23 -14.51
N PRO A 85 8.81 17.37 -13.17
CA PRO A 85 8.13 18.49 -12.52
C PRO A 85 8.63 19.84 -13.06
N GLY A 86 7.70 20.64 -13.58
CA GLY A 86 7.99 21.95 -14.18
C GLY A 86 8.00 21.96 -15.72
N ASP A 87 8.01 20.80 -16.36
CA ASP A 87 7.84 20.68 -17.82
C ASP A 87 6.40 21.01 -18.24
N ARG A 88 6.20 21.34 -19.51
CA ARG A 88 4.90 21.66 -20.09
C ARG A 88 4.66 20.83 -21.34
N PHE A 89 3.43 20.38 -21.52
CA PHE A 89 3.03 19.64 -22.70
C PHE A 89 1.74 20.25 -23.25
N ASP A 90 1.76 20.67 -24.51
CA ASP A 90 0.62 21.33 -25.17
C ASP A 90 -0.12 20.40 -26.14
N PHE A 91 0.07 19.09 -26.00
CA PHE A 91 -0.45 18.04 -26.89
C PHE A 91 0.17 18.02 -28.30
N SER A 92 1.14 18.90 -28.57
CA SER A 92 1.94 18.89 -29.79
C SER A 92 3.43 18.70 -29.53
N GLU A 93 3.95 19.37 -28.50
CA GLU A 93 5.36 19.38 -28.13
C GLU A 93 5.53 19.34 -26.61
N LEU A 94 6.57 18.62 -26.18
CA LEU A 94 7.06 18.65 -24.81
C LEU A 94 8.08 19.79 -24.67
N GLN A 95 7.74 20.79 -23.87
CA GLN A 95 8.63 21.86 -23.46
C GLN A 95 9.27 21.52 -22.12
N GLN A 96 10.54 21.12 -22.16
CA GLN A 96 11.31 20.89 -20.95
C GLN A 96 11.57 22.20 -20.21
N SER A 97 11.51 22.14 -18.88
CA SER A 97 11.86 23.25 -18.02
C SER A 97 13.34 23.63 -18.20
N LEU A 98 13.67 24.91 -17.97
CA LEU A 98 15.05 25.40 -18.02
C LEU A 98 16.00 24.64 -17.08
N TRP A 99 15.45 24.01 -16.05
CA TRP A 99 16.17 23.27 -15.01
C TRP A 99 16.29 21.77 -15.28
N ALA A 100 15.51 21.20 -16.22
CA ALA A 100 15.49 19.77 -16.51
C ALA A 100 16.88 19.21 -16.85
N LYS A 101 17.70 19.99 -17.57
CA LYS A 101 19.08 19.60 -17.93
C LYS A 101 20.08 19.61 -16.78
N TYR A 102 19.73 20.23 -15.65
CA TYR A 102 20.58 20.32 -14.46
C TYR A 102 20.09 19.43 -13.31
N SER A 103 18.86 18.93 -13.39
CA SER A 103 18.31 18.01 -12.41
C SER A 103 18.82 16.59 -12.66
N LYS A 104 19.36 15.97 -11.60
CA LYS A 104 19.56 14.52 -11.51
C LYS A 104 18.52 13.96 -10.57
N ASP A 105 17.88 12.86 -10.93
CA ASP A 105 16.86 12.18 -10.13
C ASP A 105 17.31 11.90 -8.69
N ALA A 106 18.54 11.43 -8.51
CA ALA A 106 19.13 11.21 -7.18
C ALA A 106 19.24 12.51 -6.37
N SER A 107 19.55 13.64 -7.02
CA SER A 107 19.59 14.95 -6.37
C SER A 107 18.19 15.43 -5.99
N ILE A 108 17.18 15.23 -6.85
CA ILE A 108 15.78 15.54 -6.52
C ILE A 108 15.34 14.74 -5.29
N LYS A 109 15.62 13.42 -5.26
CA LYS A 109 15.32 12.56 -4.12
C LYS A 109 15.96 13.09 -2.84
N ASN A 110 17.27 13.36 -2.86
CA ASN A 110 18.00 13.83 -1.69
C ASN A 110 17.50 15.19 -1.19
N CYS A 111 17.32 16.16 -2.08
CA CYS A 111 16.77 17.47 -1.69
C CYS A 111 15.36 17.35 -1.09
N THR A 112 14.53 16.43 -1.59
CA THR A 112 13.21 16.16 -1.02
C THR A 112 13.33 15.59 0.38
N ILE A 113 14.21 14.61 0.60
CA ILE A 113 14.45 14.04 1.93
C ILE A 113 14.98 15.11 2.90
N ASP A 114 15.95 15.92 2.46
CA ASP A 114 16.56 16.98 3.26
C ASP A 114 15.52 18.03 3.66
N TYR A 115 14.63 18.41 2.75
CA TYR A 115 13.51 19.31 3.05
C TYR A 115 12.60 18.73 4.15
N TYR A 116 12.18 17.47 4.03
CA TYR A 116 11.30 16.86 5.04
C TYR A 116 11.96 16.78 6.42
N LYS A 117 13.27 16.52 6.47
CA LYS A 117 14.05 16.50 7.72
C LYS A 117 14.28 17.88 8.29
N GLN A 118 14.71 18.84 7.47
CA GLN A 118 15.09 20.19 7.92
C GLN A 118 13.91 20.96 8.51
N TYR A 119 12.70 20.73 8.00
CA TYR A 119 11.48 21.40 8.42
C TYR A 119 10.64 20.56 9.39
N ASP A 120 11.20 19.47 9.95
CA ASP A 120 10.53 18.55 10.87
C ASP A 120 9.17 18.03 10.36
N ILE A 121 9.00 17.93 9.04
CA ILE A 121 7.77 17.43 8.41
C ILE A 121 7.64 15.92 8.64
N ILE A 122 8.75 15.21 8.79
CA ILE A 122 8.75 13.78 9.15
C ILE A 122 8.00 13.53 10.46
N GLU A 123 8.08 14.46 11.42
CA GLU A 123 7.42 14.33 12.72
C GLU A 123 5.90 14.46 12.60
N GLN A 124 5.38 14.96 11.47
CA GLN A 124 3.94 15.07 11.20
C GLN A 124 3.33 13.80 10.61
N CYS A 125 4.15 12.78 10.30
CA CYS A 125 3.68 11.52 9.76
C CYS A 125 2.96 10.70 10.86
N ASP A 126 1.88 9.99 10.51
CA ASP A 126 1.06 9.22 11.46
C ASP A 126 1.89 8.30 12.37
N THR A 127 2.92 7.65 11.82
CA THR A 127 3.84 6.77 12.59
C THR A 127 4.63 7.47 13.69
N TYR A 128 4.81 8.78 13.60
CA TYR A 128 5.51 9.59 14.60
C TYR A 128 4.57 10.09 15.70
N HIS A 129 3.26 9.99 15.50
CA HIS A 129 2.20 10.42 16.42
C HIS A 129 1.43 9.27 17.08
N LEU A 130 1.93 8.04 16.98
CA LEU A 130 1.26 6.88 17.56
C LEU A 130 1.10 7.03 19.08
N THR A 131 -0.07 6.62 19.56
CA THR A 131 -0.42 6.69 20.99
C THR A 131 0.16 5.52 21.77
N GLU A 132 0.07 5.60 23.10
CA GLU A 132 0.34 4.47 23.98
C GLU A 132 -0.50 3.25 23.57
N SER A 133 0.08 2.06 23.74
CA SER A 133 -0.58 0.80 23.43
C SER A 133 -1.71 0.50 24.40
N LEU A 134 -2.78 -0.11 23.91
CA LEU A 134 -3.80 -0.72 24.76
C LEU A 134 -3.18 -1.84 25.60
N ASP A 135 -3.81 -2.13 26.74
CA ASP A 135 -3.50 -3.36 27.46
C ASP A 135 -3.94 -4.61 26.66
N GLU A 136 -3.39 -5.76 27.03
CA GLU A 136 -3.62 -7.01 26.30
C GLU A 136 -5.09 -7.44 26.26
N PRO A 137 -5.86 -7.44 27.37
CA PRO A 137 -7.28 -7.75 27.34
C PRO A 137 -8.11 -6.84 26.42
N GLU A 138 -7.93 -5.52 26.51
CA GLU A 138 -8.66 -4.56 25.67
C GLU A 138 -8.29 -4.71 24.19
N MET A 139 -7.01 -4.96 23.91
CA MET A 139 -6.53 -5.20 22.55
C MET A 139 -7.14 -6.45 21.93
N ILE A 140 -7.21 -7.55 22.67
CA ILE A 140 -7.84 -8.81 22.23
C ILE A 140 -9.31 -8.55 21.87
N GLU A 141 -10.08 -7.95 22.78
CA GLU A 141 -11.51 -7.70 22.58
C GLU A 141 -11.76 -6.86 21.31
N LYS A 142 -11.04 -5.74 21.18
CA LYS A 142 -11.19 -4.86 20.02
C LYS A 142 -10.72 -5.50 18.72
N LEU A 143 -9.63 -6.27 18.75
CA LEU A 143 -9.12 -6.98 17.57
C LEU A 143 -10.11 -8.04 17.08
N GLU A 144 -10.65 -8.85 17.98
CA GLU A 144 -11.69 -9.83 17.65
C GLU A 144 -12.96 -9.17 17.10
N GLY A 145 -13.37 -8.03 17.69
CA GLY A 145 -14.46 -7.21 17.18
C GLY A 145 -14.19 -6.65 15.78
N PHE A 146 -12.97 -6.17 15.53
CA PHE A 146 -12.55 -5.67 14.22
C PHE A 146 -12.61 -6.79 13.17
N LEU A 147 -12.03 -7.96 13.47
CA LEU A 147 -11.98 -9.11 12.56
C LEU A 147 -13.36 -9.71 12.28
N SER A 148 -14.22 -9.81 13.30
CA SER A 148 -15.60 -10.25 13.13
C SER A 148 -16.38 -9.28 12.23
N GLY A 149 -16.25 -7.98 12.49
CA GLY A 149 -16.88 -6.95 11.65
C GLY A 149 -16.34 -6.94 10.22
N PHE A 150 -15.06 -7.31 10.02
CA PHE A 150 -14.47 -7.48 8.69
C PHE A 150 -15.12 -8.64 7.94
N ASN A 151 -15.27 -9.81 8.56
CA ASN A 151 -15.98 -10.94 7.98
C ASN A 151 -17.42 -10.57 7.58
N ASP A 152 -18.16 -9.95 8.49
CA ASP A 152 -19.55 -9.52 8.25
C ASP A 152 -19.65 -8.48 7.13
N PHE A 153 -18.68 -7.58 7.04
CA PHE A 153 -18.61 -6.61 5.95
C PHE A 153 -18.43 -7.31 4.60
N VAL A 154 -17.49 -8.25 4.50
CA VAL A 154 -17.21 -8.97 3.25
C VAL A 154 -18.44 -9.76 2.79
N LEU A 155 -19.07 -10.52 3.69
CA LEU A 155 -20.26 -11.31 3.36
C LEU A 155 -21.43 -10.44 2.87
N ARG A 156 -21.74 -9.36 3.58
CA ARG A 156 -22.78 -8.40 3.17
C ARG A 156 -22.47 -7.69 1.86
N TYR A 157 -21.19 -7.44 1.57
CA TYR A 157 -20.79 -6.84 0.30
C TYR A 157 -21.00 -7.83 -0.85
N LEU A 158 -20.60 -9.09 -0.66
CA LEU A 158 -20.73 -10.17 -1.63
C LEU A 158 -22.18 -10.51 -1.96
N GLU A 159 -23.10 -10.45 -0.99
CA GLU A 159 -24.55 -10.58 -1.22
C GLU A 159 -25.09 -9.58 -2.25
N ARG A 160 -24.48 -8.40 -2.34
CA ARG A 160 -24.92 -7.31 -3.24
C ARG A 160 -24.16 -7.31 -4.56
N LYS A 161 -22.89 -7.73 -4.54
CA LYS A 161 -21.97 -7.67 -5.69
C LYS A 161 -20.99 -8.84 -5.64
N GLU A 162 -20.96 -9.64 -6.70
CA GLU A 162 -19.94 -10.69 -6.89
C GLU A 162 -18.56 -10.11 -7.28
N PHE A 163 -17.96 -9.31 -6.40
CA PHE A 163 -16.66 -8.70 -6.61
C PHE A 163 -15.60 -9.44 -5.80
N GLU A 164 -14.48 -9.86 -6.41
CA GLU A 164 -13.35 -10.50 -5.70
C GLU A 164 -13.79 -11.66 -4.75
N LYS A 165 -14.74 -12.50 -5.21
CA LYS A 165 -15.34 -13.59 -4.40
C LYS A 165 -14.35 -14.68 -3.96
N THR A 166 -13.14 -14.68 -4.51
CA THR A 166 -12.06 -15.58 -4.15
C THR A 166 -11.60 -15.44 -2.70
N ILE A 167 -12.01 -14.37 -2.02
CA ILE A 167 -11.68 -14.14 -0.61
C ILE A 167 -12.36 -15.14 0.34
N VAL A 168 -13.52 -15.70 -0.05
CA VAL A 168 -14.28 -16.63 0.79
C VAL A 168 -13.46 -17.90 1.04
N GLY A 169 -13.45 -18.34 2.29
CA GLY A 169 -12.67 -19.49 2.75
C GLY A 169 -11.20 -19.17 3.04
N LYS A 170 -10.70 -17.99 2.68
CA LYS A 170 -9.33 -17.58 3.01
C LYS A 170 -9.21 -17.08 4.45
N VAL A 171 -8.01 -17.24 5.02
CA VAL A 171 -7.68 -16.85 6.39
C VAL A 171 -6.82 -15.58 6.42
N PHE A 172 -7.26 -14.60 7.21
CA PHE A 172 -6.48 -13.43 7.58
C PHE A 172 -6.10 -13.48 9.06
N THR A 173 -4.82 -13.34 9.35
CA THR A 173 -4.25 -13.42 10.71
C THR A 173 -3.59 -12.10 11.07
N VAL A 174 -3.78 -11.65 12.30
CA VAL A 174 -3.09 -10.51 12.91
C VAL A 174 -2.27 -11.01 14.09
N GLU A 175 -0.98 -10.71 14.06
CA GLU A 175 0.01 -10.99 15.11
C GLU A 175 0.52 -9.64 15.65
N VAL A 176 0.36 -9.39 16.94
CA VAL A 176 0.82 -8.16 17.58
C VAL A 176 2.20 -8.38 18.19
N GLU A 177 3.20 -7.62 17.74
CA GLU A 177 4.59 -7.78 18.16
C GLU A 177 4.77 -7.50 19.66
N GLY A 178 5.55 -8.33 20.34
CA GLY A 178 5.84 -8.15 21.77
C GLY A 178 4.69 -8.49 22.72
N MET A 179 3.54 -8.92 22.20
CA MET A 179 2.38 -9.39 22.96
C MET A 179 2.05 -10.83 22.55
N ASP A 180 1.45 -11.63 23.44
CA ASP A 180 0.98 -12.99 23.11
C ASP A 180 -0.39 -12.97 22.41
N ILE A 181 -0.54 -12.08 21.42
CA ILE A 181 -1.79 -11.86 20.70
C ILE A 181 -1.61 -12.27 19.24
N THR A 182 -2.22 -13.40 18.88
CA THR A 182 -2.49 -13.78 17.50
C THR A 182 -3.97 -14.09 17.35
N ARG A 183 -4.64 -13.47 16.37
CA ARG A 183 -6.06 -13.69 16.06
C ARG A 183 -6.27 -13.88 14.58
N SER A 184 -7.11 -14.85 14.24
CA SER A 184 -7.39 -15.24 12.85
C SER A 184 -8.88 -15.19 12.55
N VAL A 185 -9.21 -14.78 11.33
CA VAL A 185 -10.56 -14.84 10.78
C VAL A 185 -10.55 -15.55 9.44
N LYS A 186 -11.45 -16.51 9.27
CA LYS A 186 -11.70 -17.17 8.00
C LYS A 186 -12.97 -16.63 7.40
N ILE A 187 -12.85 -16.05 6.21
CA ILE A 187 -13.97 -15.35 5.58
C ILE A 187 -15.08 -16.34 5.21
N GLY A 188 -16.27 -16.13 5.76
CA GLY A 188 -17.40 -17.06 5.67
C GLY A 188 -17.60 -17.97 6.89
N GLU A 189 -16.61 -18.08 7.77
CA GLU A 189 -16.66 -18.93 8.97
C GLU A 189 -16.52 -18.12 10.27
N GLY A 190 -15.93 -16.93 10.22
CA GLY A 190 -15.74 -16.06 11.38
C GLY A 190 -14.38 -16.24 12.05
N LEU A 191 -14.30 -15.94 13.35
CA LEU A 191 -13.07 -16.10 14.12
C LEU A 191 -12.72 -17.59 14.26
N ILE A 192 -11.44 -17.91 14.08
CA ILE A 192 -10.93 -19.28 14.19
C ILE A 192 -9.56 -19.30 14.88
N GLU A 193 -9.23 -20.43 15.49
CA GLU A 193 -7.89 -20.74 15.98
C GLU A 193 -7.18 -21.62 14.96
N THR A 194 -6.11 -21.10 14.36
CA THR A 194 -5.29 -21.83 13.38
C THR A 194 -3.93 -21.17 13.21
N ASP A 195 -2.93 -21.98 12.87
CA ASP A 195 -1.61 -21.52 12.44
C ASP A 195 -1.56 -21.24 10.93
N ASP A 196 -2.53 -21.74 10.17
CA ASP A 196 -2.60 -21.56 8.72
C ASP A 196 -3.16 -20.17 8.39
N TYR A 197 -2.52 -19.48 7.46
CA TYR A 197 -2.98 -18.17 7.00
C TYR A 197 -2.80 -18.04 5.49
N ASN A 198 -3.73 -17.37 4.81
CA ASN A 198 -3.45 -16.91 3.45
C ASN A 198 -2.75 -15.56 3.47
N LYS A 199 -3.08 -14.74 4.48
CA LYS A 199 -2.48 -13.44 4.70
C LYS A 199 -2.27 -13.24 6.19
N LYS A 200 -1.07 -12.86 6.60
CA LYS A 200 -0.78 -12.47 7.98
C LYS A 200 -0.24 -11.06 8.03
N MET A 201 -0.73 -10.26 8.96
CA MET A 201 -0.20 -8.96 9.32
C MET A 201 0.51 -9.09 10.66
N ARG A 202 1.78 -8.71 10.72
CA ARG A 202 2.53 -8.51 11.96
C ARG A 202 2.72 -7.02 12.19
N VAL A 203 2.28 -6.53 13.34
CA VAL A 203 2.15 -5.09 13.62
C VAL A 203 2.53 -4.77 15.05
N THR A 204 3.07 -3.58 15.32
CA THR A 204 3.39 -3.17 16.69
C THR A 204 2.10 -2.86 17.48
N PRO A 205 2.13 -2.94 18.82
CA PRO A 205 0.98 -2.63 19.66
C PRO A 205 0.41 -1.23 19.45
N GLU A 206 1.27 -0.22 19.22
CA GLU A 206 0.88 1.18 19.06
C GLU A 206 0.15 1.41 17.73
N VAL A 207 0.65 0.82 16.63
CA VAL A 207 -0.01 0.88 15.32
C VAL A 207 -1.36 0.15 15.37
N MET A 208 -1.41 -1.03 15.98
CA MET A 208 -2.67 -1.77 16.11
C MET A 208 -3.68 -1.00 16.97
N THR A 209 -3.22 -0.40 18.07
CA THR A 209 -4.03 0.49 18.91
C THR A 209 -4.61 1.65 18.10
N ALA A 210 -3.79 2.32 17.30
CA ALA A 210 -4.25 3.44 16.48
C ALA A 210 -5.31 3.03 15.44
N ILE A 211 -5.22 1.83 14.88
CA ILE A 211 -6.24 1.28 13.97
C ILE A 211 -7.53 0.96 14.72
N LEU A 212 -7.43 0.24 15.84
CA LEU A 212 -8.60 -0.18 16.64
C LEU A 212 -9.32 1.01 17.27
N ASN A 213 -8.59 2.07 17.62
CA ASN A 213 -9.15 3.34 18.09
C ASN A 213 -9.51 4.30 16.94
N LYS A 214 -9.48 3.82 15.69
CA LYS A 214 -9.93 4.55 14.50
C LYS A 214 -9.15 5.85 14.23
N GLN A 215 -7.96 5.99 14.79
CA GLN A 215 -7.09 7.16 14.59
C GLN A 215 -6.49 7.14 13.19
N ILE A 216 -6.00 5.97 12.75
CA ILE A 216 -5.48 5.75 11.40
C ILE A 216 -6.33 4.73 10.63
N LEU A 217 -6.14 4.66 9.31
CA LEU A 217 -6.79 3.66 8.46
C LEU A 217 -5.93 2.40 8.38
N PHE A 218 -6.54 1.26 8.06
CA PHE A 218 -5.77 0.04 7.79
C PHE A 218 -4.81 0.22 6.60
N GLU A 219 -5.16 1.08 5.65
CA GLU A 219 -4.33 1.39 4.49
C GLU A 219 -2.90 1.79 4.89
N ASN A 220 -2.73 2.55 5.98
CA ASN A 220 -1.45 2.91 6.57
C ASN A 220 -0.53 1.69 6.80
N THR A 221 -1.07 0.54 7.18
CA THR A 221 -0.25 -0.67 7.38
C THR A 221 0.30 -1.23 6.08
N SER A 222 -0.51 -1.25 5.02
CA SER A 222 -0.22 -1.96 3.77
C SER A 222 0.50 -1.10 2.74
N THR A 223 0.11 0.18 2.62
CA THR A 223 0.69 1.18 1.71
C THR A 223 1.57 2.18 2.42
N GLY A 224 1.35 2.44 3.72
CA GLY A 224 2.23 3.25 4.59
C GLY A 224 3.34 2.44 5.27
N TYR A 225 3.36 1.11 5.09
CA TYR A 225 4.43 0.21 5.55
C TYR A 225 4.61 0.13 7.07
N GLU A 226 3.57 0.49 7.81
CA GLU A 226 3.57 0.48 9.28
C GLU A 226 3.55 -0.95 9.85
N ALA A 227 3.16 -1.95 9.05
CA ALA A 227 3.18 -3.36 9.42
C ALA A 227 4.03 -4.21 8.46
N ASN A 228 4.33 -5.44 8.85
CA ASN A 228 4.89 -6.47 7.99
C ASN A 228 3.78 -7.41 7.54
N PHE A 229 3.69 -7.67 6.23
CA PHE A 229 2.72 -8.60 5.68
C PHE A 229 3.39 -9.89 5.24
N PHE A 230 2.68 -10.99 5.42
CA PHE A 230 3.08 -12.34 5.02
C PHE A 230 1.96 -12.95 4.18
N ARG A 231 2.29 -13.89 3.31
CA ARG A 231 1.32 -14.59 2.48
C ARG A 231 1.71 -16.05 2.27
N GLU A 232 0.71 -16.92 2.25
CA GLU A 232 0.86 -18.33 1.92
C GLU A 232 -0.29 -18.75 0.97
N PRO A 233 0.01 -19.42 -0.17
CA PRO A 233 1.35 -19.62 -0.71
C PRO A 233 2.00 -18.32 -1.19
N LEU A 234 3.33 -18.28 -1.15
CA LEU A 234 4.15 -17.13 -1.55
C LEU A 234 3.87 -16.61 -2.96
N GLU A 235 3.39 -17.43 -3.89
CA GLU A 235 3.08 -17.03 -5.26
C GLU A 235 1.72 -16.34 -5.41
N THR A 236 0.84 -16.43 -4.40
CA THR A 236 -0.50 -15.86 -4.47
C THR A 236 -0.54 -14.47 -3.87
N TYR A 237 -0.90 -13.46 -4.68
CA TYR A 237 -0.90 -12.05 -4.24
C TYR A 237 -1.94 -11.72 -3.16
N ASN A 238 -3.05 -12.47 -3.09
CA ASN A 238 -4.14 -12.24 -2.15
C ASN A 238 -4.62 -10.77 -2.19
N ARG A 239 -4.85 -10.28 -3.42
CA ARG A 239 -5.30 -8.91 -3.71
C ARG A 239 -6.61 -8.59 -3.02
N ASP A 240 -7.51 -9.56 -3.04
CA ASP A 240 -8.84 -9.53 -2.48
C ASP A 240 -8.82 -9.12 -1.00
N PHE A 241 -7.93 -9.67 -0.18
CA PHE A 241 -7.76 -9.20 1.21
C PHE A 241 -7.42 -7.72 1.31
N ILE A 242 -6.44 -7.25 0.54
CA ILE A 242 -6.01 -5.84 0.61
C ILE A 242 -7.17 -4.93 0.23
N VAL A 243 -7.89 -5.24 -0.85
CA VAL A 243 -9.02 -4.43 -1.32
C VAL A 243 -10.14 -4.39 -0.27
N TYR A 244 -10.56 -5.55 0.23
CA TYR A 244 -11.63 -5.62 1.22
C TYR A 244 -11.24 -5.01 2.56
N LEU A 245 -10.00 -5.20 3.04
CA LEU A 245 -9.51 -4.57 4.28
C LEU A 245 -9.46 -3.06 4.14
N THR A 246 -8.98 -2.53 3.02
CA THR A 246 -9.02 -1.08 2.75
C THR A 246 -10.45 -0.57 2.78
N MET A 247 -11.38 -1.20 2.04
CA MET A 247 -12.79 -0.80 2.03
C MET A 247 -13.42 -0.84 3.43
N TYR A 248 -13.20 -1.93 4.15
CA TYR A 248 -13.71 -2.10 5.51
C TYR A 248 -13.14 -1.06 6.47
N SER A 249 -11.85 -0.70 6.35
CA SER A 249 -11.23 0.27 7.24
C SER A 249 -11.92 1.64 7.23
N TYR A 250 -12.38 2.09 6.05
CA TYR A 250 -13.18 3.32 5.95
C TYR A 250 -14.57 3.18 6.59
N VAL A 251 -15.19 1.99 6.49
CA VAL A 251 -16.47 1.70 7.15
C VAL A 251 -16.29 1.64 8.66
N TYR A 252 -15.25 0.96 9.13
CA TYR A 252 -14.90 0.82 10.53
C TYR A 252 -14.61 2.17 11.17
N LYS A 253 -13.78 3.02 10.55
CA LYS A 253 -13.47 4.38 11.02
C LYS A 253 -14.71 5.26 11.17
N LYS A 254 -15.71 5.09 10.29
CA LYS A 254 -16.99 5.83 10.35
C LYS A 254 -18.03 5.20 11.27
N SER A 255 -17.85 3.95 11.68
CA SER A 255 -18.79 3.27 12.57
C SER A 255 -18.76 3.94 13.94
N LYS A 256 -19.93 4.10 14.58
CA LYS A 256 -19.98 4.49 15.99
C LYS A 256 -19.49 3.33 16.84
N ASP A 257 -18.72 3.61 17.87
CA ASP A 257 -18.41 2.61 18.88
C ASP A 257 -19.72 2.13 19.49
N ARG A 258 -19.92 0.81 19.59
CA ARG A 258 -21.16 0.24 20.15
C ARG A 258 -21.29 0.47 21.67
N ALA A 259 -20.39 1.23 22.29
CA ALA A 259 -20.45 1.62 23.68
C ALA A 259 -20.85 3.09 23.83
N THR A 260 -22.15 3.39 23.70
CA THR A 260 -22.90 4.53 24.32
C THR A 260 -24.31 4.69 23.72
N SER A 261 -25.06 3.59 23.64
CA SER A 261 -26.51 3.66 23.34
C SER A 261 -27.36 2.87 24.33
N ALA A 262 -26.86 2.74 25.56
CA ALA A 262 -27.62 2.32 26.73
C ALA A 262 -27.26 3.25 27.89
N ALA A 263 -27.84 4.45 27.86
CA ALA A 263 -28.00 5.35 28.99
C ALA A 263 -29.36 6.02 28.86
#